data_AF-N0D1S4-F1
#
_entry.id   AF-N0D1S4-F1
#
_cell.length_a   1.000
_cell.length_b   1.000
_cell.length_c   1.000
_cell.angle_alpha   90.00
_cell.angle_beta   90.00
_cell.angle_gamma   90.00
#
_symmetry.space_group_name_H-M   'P 1'
#
loop_
_entity.id
_entity.type
_entity.pdbx_description
1 polymer ?
#
loop_
_entity_poly.entity_id
_entity_poly.type
_entity_poly.pdbx_seq_one_letter_code
_entity_poly.pdbx_strand_id
1 'polypeptide(L)'
;MDRRTFLTAAGTGAAALSLGAVSAPSAHAATPPDPRLLHHWFRDTYRSLEAMTTDFGLVTDKIDLSAPGAPAQSIQTSPTNIGCGLWSTVAAAGLGVIGEAAMIRSLTRTVAAVEKLERHHGFWLNWYDAHDGSVLTQWPGTGDPVRPFLSSVDNAWLVTGLRIAADAAPTLRARIGRILATADWSYFYTPYDPADPVAGPGQLRGGVWTDTEEPTPHHYGALNTEPRMASYLGIADGSLPGDHYWHLLRTMLPEHEQEQSPGGGYVTVDGVRVWNGHYTHRGRKVVPTWGGSMFEALMVPLFVPEPEWSPRAWGLTHHRYVRAQIDHGLREAEYGYWGFSPSNVPEGGYQEYGVDALGMAVDGYASNTDRTHTTDGEPLPAPSAFTNGVVTPHASFLALPYAGREAVANLRALERDFGAYEDGLGFRDSVNVSTGRVSDFMLALDQGMVIAALAQQLRPGLLQRPFRTGGFRARVRPLLAKERFSI
;
A
#
# COMPACT_ATOMS: atom_id res chain seq x y z
N MET A 1 24.88 -15.13 -55.78
CA MET A 1 26.32 -15.04 -56.10
C MET A 1 27.05 -14.44 -54.91
N ASP A 2 27.99 -15.22 -54.40
CA ASP A 2 29.23 -14.90 -53.69
C ASP A 2 29.44 -13.63 -52.86
N ARG A 3 29.97 -13.90 -51.66
CA ARG A 3 30.87 -13.05 -50.89
C ARG A 3 32.06 -12.57 -51.74
N ARG A 4 32.50 -11.32 -51.56
CA ARG A 4 33.93 -10.97 -51.37
C ARG A 4 34.14 -9.49 -50.99
N THR A 5 34.76 -9.35 -49.83
CA THR A 5 35.78 -8.39 -49.36
C THR A 5 36.36 -7.40 -50.37
N PHE A 6 36.54 -6.13 -49.95
CA PHE A 6 37.74 -5.33 -50.27
C PHE A 6 38.06 -4.29 -49.18
N LEU A 7 39.35 -4.15 -48.92
CA LEU A 7 40.04 -3.27 -47.97
C LEU A 7 40.40 -1.92 -48.63
N THR A 8 40.34 -0.86 -47.81
CA THR A 8 41.17 0.37 -47.76
C THR A 8 41.40 1.25 -49.00
N ALA A 9 41.02 2.52 -48.87
CA ALA A 9 41.88 3.67 -49.22
C ALA A 9 41.46 4.90 -48.40
N ALA A 10 42.42 5.50 -47.69
CA ALA A 10 42.28 6.77 -47.00
C ALA A 10 42.41 7.92 -48.01
N GLY A 11 41.59 8.97 -47.85
CA GLY A 11 41.67 10.21 -48.62
C GLY A 11 40.98 11.33 -47.88
N THR A 12 41.79 12.22 -47.32
CA THR A 12 41.45 13.41 -46.52
C THR A 12 40.60 14.41 -47.29
N GLY A 13 39.49 14.85 -46.67
CA GLY A 13 38.69 15.99 -47.12
C GLY A 13 37.85 16.52 -45.97
N ALA A 14 38.39 17.50 -45.24
CA ALA A 14 37.71 18.18 -44.15
C ALA A 14 36.61 19.09 -44.71
N ALA A 15 35.36 18.75 -44.46
CA ALA A 15 34.23 19.66 -44.57
C ALA A 15 33.60 19.78 -43.17
N ALA A 16 33.81 20.94 -42.55
CA ALA A 16 33.20 21.31 -41.29
C ALA A 16 31.69 21.47 -41.48
N LEU A 17 30.93 20.43 -41.16
CA LEU A 17 29.49 20.52 -40.94
C LEU A 17 29.28 20.94 -39.48
N SER A 18 28.92 22.20 -39.31
CA SER A 18 28.35 22.74 -38.08
C SER A 18 27.03 22.01 -37.80
N LEU A 19 27.10 20.91 -37.05
CA LEU A 19 25.94 20.30 -36.43
C LEU A 19 25.46 21.27 -35.36
N GLY A 20 24.40 22.02 -35.70
CA GLY A 20 23.62 22.76 -34.71
C GLY A 20 23.22 21.80 -33.60
N ALA A 21 23.59 22.12 -32.38
CA ALA A 21 23.13 21.42 -31.21
C ALA A 21 21.59 21.48 -31.22
N VAL A 22 20.95 20.37 -31.59
CA VAL A 22 19.54 20.16 -31.30
C VAL A 22 19.47 20.08 -29.79
N SER A 23 19.17 21.21 -29.17
CA SER A 23 18.77 21.28 -27.78
C SER A 23 17.61 20.31 -27.62
N ALA A 24 17.89 19.16 -26.99
CA ALA A 24 16.84 18.28 -26.49
C ALA A 24 15.85 19.17 -25.72
N PRO A 25 14.53 19.03 -25.94
CA PRO A 25 13.57 19.78 -25.16
C PRO A 25 13.87 19.48 -23.70
N SER A 26 14.31 20.52 -22.98
CA SER A 26 14.46 20.49 -21.54
C SER A 26 13.17 19.90 -21.00
N ALA A 27 13.25 18.73 -20.37
CA ALA A 27 12.18 18.18 -19.58
C ALA A 27 11.72 19.32 -18.68
N HIS A 28 10.55 19.89 -18.98
CA HIS A 28 9.97 20.93 -18.15
C HIS A 28 9.87 20.29 -16.78
N ALA A 29 10.71 20.72 -15.83
CA ALA A 29 10.59 20.33 -14.45
C ALA A 29 9.16 20.65 -14.07
N ALA A 30 8.36 19.60 -13.94
CA ALA A 30 6.94 19.70 -13.70
C ALA A 30 6.71 20.55 -12.45
N THR A 31 5.90 21.61 -12.55
CA THR A 31 5.51 22.37 -11.37
C THR A 31 4.95 21.41 -10.33
N PRO A 32 5.49 21.38 -9.10
CA PRO A 32 4.98 20.49 -8.06
C PRO A 32 3.51 20.82 -7.77
N PRO A 33 2.72 19.85 -7.26
CA PRO A 33 1.36 20.11 -6.78
C PRO A 33 1.29 21.33 -5.86
N ASP A 34 0.23 22.12 -5.98
CA ASP A 34 0.01 23.30 -5.12
C ASP A 34 -0.09 22.85 -3.64
N PRO A 35 0.87 23.24 -2.77
CA PRO A 35 0.85 22.84 -1.38
C PRO A 35 -0.40 23.31 -0.63
N ARG A 36 -1.05 24.40 -1.05
CA ARG A 36 -2.30 24.89 -0.41
C ARG A 36 -3.46 23.94 -0.64
N LEU A 37 -3.59 23.41 -1.86
CA LEU A 37 -4.58 22.38 -2.18
C LEU A 37 -4.32 21.11 -1.38
N LEU A 38 -3.08 20.63 -1.36
CA LEU A 38 -2.73 19.43 -0.59
C LEU A 38 -3.03 19.60 0.90
N HIS A 39 -2.75 20.79 1.46
CA HIS A 39 -3.08 21.10 2.85
C HIS A 39 -4.59 21.15 3.11
N HIS A 40 -5.38 21.62 2.15
CA HIS A 40 -6.83 21.66 2.24
C HIS A 40 -7.41 20.25 2.24
N TRP A 41 -7.02 19.41 1.28
CA TRP A 41 -7.40 17.99 1.26
C TRP A 41 -6.99 17.28 2.54
N PHE A 42 -5.77 17.54 3.03
CA PHE A 42 -5.31 16.95 4.29
C PHE A 42 -6.22 17.30 5.47
N ARG A 43 -6.60 18.58 5.60
CA ARG A 43 -7.44 19.05 6.72
C ARG A 43 -8.79 18.37 6.71
N ASP A 44 -9.40 18.24 5.54
CA ASP A 44 -10.75 17.70 5.40
C ASP A 44 -10.74 16.18 5.59
N THR A 45 -9.77 15.46 5.01
CA THR A 45 -9.56 14.03 5.29
C THR A 45 -9.25 13.78 6.76
N TYR A 46 -8.51 14.65 7.45
CA TYR A 46 -8.29 14.50 8.89
C TYR A 46 -9.59 14.66 9.70
N ARG A 47 -10.51 15.54 9.27
CA ARG A 47 -11.82 15.70 9.90
C ARG A 47 -12.72 14.47 9.73
N SER A 48 -12.64 13.72 8.63
CA SER A 48 -13.37 12.45 8.52
C SER A 48 -12.84 11.41 9.51
N LEU A 49 -11.52 11.37 9.74
CA LEU A 49 -10.90 10.56 10.80
C LEU A 49 -11.34 10.99 12.21
N GLU A 50 -11.45 12.30 12.46
CA GLU A 50 -12.03 12.80 13.72
C GLU A 50 -13.50 12.38 13.86
N ALA A 51 -14.29 12.45 12.78
CA ALA A 51 -15.68 12.01 12.75
C ALA A 51 -15.84 10.49 12.91
N MET A 52 -14.84 9.68 12.56
CA MET A 52 -14.77 8.24 12.83
C MET A 52 -14.24 7.92 14.23
N THR A 53 -13.68 8.87 14.98
CA THR A 53 -13.07 8.57 16.29
C THR A 53 -14.14 8.59 17.39
N THR A 54 -14.29 7.47 18.11
CA THR A 54 -15.24 7.36 19.23
C THR A 54 -14.72 8.03 20.50
N ASP A 55 -15.60 8.23 21.48
CA ASP A 55 -15.22 8.72 22.82
C ASP A 55 -14.29 7.75 23.56
N PHE A 56 -14.36 6.45 23.26
CA PHE A 56 -13.43 5.45 23.78
C PHE A 56 -12.00 5.68 23.27
N GLY A 57 -11.87 6.28 22.09
CA GLY A 57 -10.59 6.69 21.49
C GLY A 57 -10.12 5.83 20.33
N LEU A 58 -10.99 4.96 19.80
CA LEU A 58 -10.71 4.13 18.63
C LEU A 58 -11.41 4.73 17.40
N VAL A 59 -10.79 4.55 16.25
CA VAL A 59 -11.37 4.96 14.96
C VAL A 59 -12.26 3.83 14.48
N THR A 60 -13.52 4.12 14.17
CA THR A 60 -14.46 3.18 13.56
C THR A 60 -14.01 2.80 12.16
N ASP A 61 -14.46 1.67 11.66
CA ASP A 61 -14.08 1.18 10.33
C ASP A 61 -14.53 2.11 9.20
N LYS A 62 -15.71 2.73 9.36
CA LYS A 62 -16.22 3.70 8.40
C LYS A 62 -17.17 4.71 9.01
N ILE A 63 -17.47 5.74 8.22
CA ILE A 63 -18.66 6.58 8.37
C ILE A 63 -19.55 6.46 7.13
N ASP A 64 -20.86 6.52 7.35
CA ASP A 64 -21.92 6.50 6.33
C ASP A 64 -22.49 7.92 6.15
N LEU A 65 -22.55 8.37 4.89
CA LEU A 65 -23.04 9.68 4.44
C LEU A 65 -24.32 9.57 3.59
N SER A 66 -24.98 8.41 3.54
CA SER A 66 -26.20 8.19 2.74
C SER A 66 -27.41 8.99 3.26
N ALA A 67 -27.47 9.23 4.57
CA ALA A 67 -28.53 9.99 5.21
C ALA A 67 -28.16 11.47 5.41
N PRO A 68 -29.12 12.41 5.31
CA PRO A 68 -28.86 13.81 5.60
C PRO A 68 -28.53 14.00 7.09
N GLY A 69 -27.46 14.74 7.38
CA GLY A 69 -27.07 15.08 8.76
C GLY A 69 -25.63 14.74 9.06
N ALA A 70 -25.35 14.44 10.34
CA ALA A 70 -24.02 14.02 10.76
C ALA A 70 -23.70 12.62 10.24
N PRO A 71 -22.46 12.34 9.80
CA PRO A 71 -22.06 11.02 9.35
C PRO A 71 -22.27 9.97 10.45
N ALA A 72 -22.82 8.81 10.09
CA ALA A 72 -23.06 7.73 11.04
C ALA A 72 -21.82 6.84 11.15
N GLN A 73 -21.28 6.71 12.36
CA GLN A 73 -20.16 5.82 12.65
C GLN A 73 -20.59 4.35 12.57
N SER A 74 -19.75 3.49 12.00
CA SER A 74 -19.87 2.04 12.16
C SER A 74 -19.49 1.61 13.58
N ILE A 75 -19.90 0.41 14.01
CA ILE A 75 -19.57 -0.09 15.36
C ILE A 75 -18.16 -0.66 15.41
N GLN A 76 -17.76 -1.39 14.37
CA GLN A 76 -16.52 -2.16 14.35
C GLN A 76 -15.27 -1.28 14.14
N THR A 77 -14.14 -1.75 14.65
CA THR A 77 -12.78 -1.28 14.36
C THR A 77 -11.82 -2.47 14.27
N SER A 78 -10.68 -2.25 13.61
CA SER A 78 -9.61 -3.24 13.44
C SER A 78 -8.27 -2.66 13.94
N PRO A 79 -7.25 -3.50 14.23
CA PRO A 79 -5.92 -3.00 14.57
C PRO A 79 -5.36 -2.06 13.49
N THR A 80 -5.64 -2.32 12.22
CA THR A 80 -5.28 -1.43 11.10
C THR A 80 -5.92 -0.05 11.22
N ASN A 81 -7.23 0.02 11.49
CA ASN A 81 -7.95 1.29 11.65
C ASN A 81 -7.44 2.10 12.86
N ILE A 82 -7.11 1.40 13.95
CA ILE A 82 -6.50 2.02 15.14
C ILE A 82 -5.11 2.60 14.80
N GLY A 83 -4.30 1.85 14.02
CA GLY A 83 -3.06 2.34 13.44
C GLY A 83 -3.29 3.64 12.67
N CYS A 84 -4.29 3.65 11.78
CA CYS A 84 -4.69 4.80 10.98
C CYS A 84 -4.95 6.04 11.83
N GLY A 85 -5.71 5.90 12.92
CA GLY A 85 -5.95 6.98 13.87
C GLY A 85 -4.67 7.56 14.48
N LEU A 86 -3.74 6.68 14.90
CA LEU A 86 -2.49 7.09 15.56
C LEU A 86 -1.59 7.91 14.63
N TRP A 87 -1.27 7.40 13.43
CA TRP A 87 -0.38 8.14 12.53
C TRP A 87 -1.06 9.37 11.93
N SER A 88 -2.39 9.34 11.76
CA SER A 88 -3.15 10.50 11.29
C SER A 88 -3.13 11.65 12.28
N THR A 89 -3.28 11.34 13.57
CA THR A 89 -3.15 12.33 14.65
C THR A 89 -1.75 12.96 14.68
N VAL A 90 -0.70 12.16 14.49
CA VAL A 90 0.68 12.66 14.42
C VAL A 90 0.90 13.51 13.17
N ALA A 91 0.38 13.08 12.02
CA ALA A 91 0.46 13.85 10.78
C ALA A 91 -0.22 15.22 10.94
N ALA A 92 -1.41 15.26 11.55
CA ALA A 92 -2.18 16.49 11.75
C ALA A 92 -1.43 17.50 12.60
N ALA A 93 -0.75 17.06 13.66
CA ALA A 93 0.10 17.93 14.46
C ALA A 93 1.37 18.35 13.71
N GLY A 94 2.01 17.40 13.00
CA GLY A 94 3.22 17.65 12.23
C GLY A 94 3.03 18.61 11.06
N LEU A 95 1.79 18.77 10.57
CA LEU A 95 1.39 19.74 9.56
C LEU A 95 0.68 20.98 10.15
N GLY A 96 0.52 21.06 11.47
CA GLY A 96 -0.10 22.23 12.13
C GLY A 96 -1.61 22.35 11.96
N VAL A 97 -2.32 21.27 11.62
CA VAL A 97 -3.79 21.21 11.64
C VAL A 97 -4.32 21.16 13.07
N ILE A 98 -3.61 20.47 13.96
CA ILE A 98 -3.87 20.48 15.41
C ILE A 98 -2.61 20.90 16.18
N GLY A 99 -2.80 21.41 17.40
CA GLY A 99 -1.68 21.71 18.29
C GLY A 99 -1.13 20.46 18.99
N GLU A 100 0.13 20.53 19.44
CA GLU A 100 0.83 19.45 20.16
C GLU A 100 0.04 18.93 21.38
N ALA A 101 -0.55 19.83 22.16
CA ALA A 101 -1.36 19.43 23.32
C ALA A 101 -2.61 18.62 22.91
N ALA A 102 -3.21 18.92 21.75
CA ALA A 102 -4.35 18.16 21.24
C ALA A 102 -3.92 16.77 20.77
N MET A 103 -2.77 16.70 20.07
CA MET A 103 -2.15 15.44 19.67
C MET A 103 -1.87 14.55 20.89
N ILE A 104 -1.20 15.06 21.92
CA ILE A 104 -0.86 14.27 23.11
C ILE A 104 -2.12 13.76 23.80
N ARG A 105 -3.18 14.57 23.92
CA ARG A 105 -4.47 14.11 24.49
C ARG A 105 -5.10 12.99 23.66
N SER A 106 -5.18 13.17 22.35
CA SER A 106 -5.76 12.17 21.44
C SER A 106 -4.98 10.85 21.49
N LEU A 107 -3.65 10.90 21.31
CA LEU A 107 -2.78 9.71 21.40
C LEU A 107 -2.84 9.05 22.77
N THR A 108 -2.91 9.83 23.86
CA THR A 108 -3.03 9.28 25.23
C THR A 108 -4.33 8.49 25.38
N ARG A 109 -5.44 9.00 24.83
CA ARG A 109 -6.75 8.33 24.85
C ARG A 109 -6.71 7.05 24.03
N THR A 110 -6.23 7.08 22.80
CA THR A 110 -6.12 5.88 21.95
C THR A 110 -5.19 4.83 22.56
N VAL A 111 -4.03 5.22 23.10
CA VAL A 111 -3.13 4.27 23.78
C VAL A 111 -3.79 3.67 25.02
N ALA A 112 -4.56 4.44 25.79
CA ALA A 112 -5.31 3.90 26.93
C ALA A 112 -6.44 2.95 26.50
N ALA A 113 -7.04 3.14 25.33
CA ALA A 113 -8.00 2.21 24.74
C ALA A 113 -7.32 0.91 24.30
N VAL A 114 -6.20 1.02 23.57
CA VAL A 114 -5.39 -0.12 23.12
C VAL A 114 -4.90 -0.99 24.28
N GLU A 115 -4.55 -0.37 25.42
CA GLU A 115 -4.16 -1.08 26.65
C GLU A 115 -5.28 -1.95 27.24
N LYS A 116 -6.56 -1.67 26.92
CA LYS A 116 -7.74 -2.41 27.40
C LYS A 116 -8.20 -3.51 26.46
N LEU A 117 -7.76 -3.49 25.20
CA LEU A 117 -8.17 -4.48 24.21
C LEU A 117 -7.66 -5.86 24.58
N GLU A 118 -8.52 -6.87 24.40
CA GLU A 118 -8.11 -8.26 24.50
C GLU A 118 -6.99 -8.53 23.49
N ARG A 119 -5.95 -9.26 23.89
CA ARG A 119 -4.79 -9.56 23.05
C ARG A 119 -4.17 -10.88 23.44
N HIS A 120 -3.71 -11.64 22.46
CA HIS A 120 -3.17 -12.99 22.60
C HIS A 120 -1.77 -13.01 22.01
N HIS A 121 -0.81 -13.67 22.68
CA HIS A 121 0.60 -13.71 22.24
C HIS A 121 1.21 -12.33 21.94
N GLY A 122 0.75 -11.29 22.63
CA GLY A 122 1.19 -9.91 22.43
C GLY A 122 0.57 -9.18 21.24
N PHE A 123 -0.35 -9.82 20.50
CA PHE A 123 -1.04 -9.31 19.32
C PHE A 123 -2.54 -9.13 19.54
N TRP A 124 -3.13 -8.20 18.80
CA TRP A 124 -4.54 -7.87 18.82
C TRP A 124 -5.33 -8.73 17.82
N LEU A 125 -6.60 -8.94 18.15
CA LEU A 125 -7.57 -9.63 17.32
C LEU A 125 -8.02 -8.73 16.17
N ASN A 126 -8.57 -9.34 15.11
CA ASN A 126 -9.00 -8.68 13.88
C ASN A 126 -10.10 -7.63 14.08
N TRP A 127 -11.07 -7.85 14.98
CA TRP A 127 -12.24 -6.98 15.11
C TRP A 127 -12.67 -6.71 16.56
N TYR A 128 -12.91 -5.43 16.87
CA TYR A 128 -13.45 -4.96 18.15
C TYR A 128 -14.61 -3.98 17.94
N ASP A 129 -15.44 -3.82 18.95
CA ASP A 129 -16.35 -2.68 19.06
C ASP A 129 -15.53 -1.41 19.38
N ALA A 130 -15.67 -0.39 18.55
CA ALA A 130 -14.91 0.85 18.66
C ALA A 130 -15.34 1.71 19.86
N HIS A 131 -16.51 1.49 20.43
CA HIS A 131 -17.10 2.28 21.51
C HIS A 131 -16.79 1.73 22.90
N ASP A 132 -16.46 0.45 23.04
CA ASP A 132 -16.12 -0.15 24.34
C ASP A 132 -14.89 -1.08 24.34
N GLY A 133 -14.37 -1.45 23.16
CA GLY A 133 -13.20 -2.29 23.00
C GLY A 133 -13.46 -3.79 23.17
N SER A 134 -14.71 -4.23 23.23
CA SER A 134 -15.07 -5.65 23.28
C SER A 134 -14.74 -6.36 21.97
N VAL A 135 -14.38 -7.64 22.03
CA VAL A 135 -14.10 -8.45 20.84
C VAL A 135 -15.41 -8.75 20.12
N LEU A 136 -15.42 -8.55 18.80
CA LEU A 136 -16.59 -8.90 18.00
C LEU A 136 -16.61 -10.40 17.68
N THR A 137 -17.73 -11.04 18.02
CA THR A 137 -18.05 -12.42 17.63
C THR A 137 -19.22 -12.51 16.66
N GLN A 138 -19.87 -11.37 16.39
CA GLN A 138 -20.90 -11.20 15.38
C GLN A 138 -20.69 -9.88 14.67
N TRP A 139 -20.95 -9.86 13.36
CA TRP A 139 -20.79 -8.67 12.55
C TRP A 139 -21.93 -7.68 12.84
N PRO A 140 -21.63 -6.41 13.18
CA PRO A 140 -22.67 -5.44 13.47
C PRO A 140 -23.62 -5.23 12.29
N GLY A 141 -24.92 -5.24 12.56
CA GLY A 141 -25.98 -5.05 11.56
C GLY A 141 -26.47 -6.34 10.90
N THR A 142 -25.57 -7.24 10.47
CA THR A 142 -25.98 -8.51 9.82
C THR A 142 -26.13 -9.66 10.80
N GLY A 143 -25.37 -9.66 11.90
CA GLY A 143 -25.33 -10.74 12.88
C GLY A 143 -24.52 -11.97 12.44
N ASP A 144 -23.84 -11.89 11.29
CA ASP A 144 -23.00 -12.99 10.79
C ASP A 144 -21.87 -13.31 11.77
N PRO A 145 -21.51 -14.59 11.98
CA PRO A 145 -20.48 -14.95 12.95
C PRO A 145 -19.12 -14.39 12.53
N VAL A 146 -18.44 -13.73 13.48
CA VAL A 146 -17.05 -13.31 13.35
C VAL A 146 -16.22 -14.26 14.19
N ARG A 147 -15.28 -14.97 13.55
CA ARG A 147 -14.33 -15.82 14.26
C ARG A 147 -13.10 -14.98 14.66
N PRO A 148 -12.82 -14.82 15.95
CA PRO A 148 -11.57 -14.25 16.46
C PRO A 148 -10.32 -14.76 15.76
N PHE A 149 -9.50 -13.83 15.26
CA PHE A 149 -8.31 -14.13 14.46
C PHE A 149 -7.17 -13.16 14.75
N LEU A 150 -5.95 -13.68 14.90
CA LEU A 150 -4.72 -12.89 14.98
C LEU A 150 -4.13 -12.71 13.59
N SER A 151 -4.45 -11.59 12.95
CA SER A 151 -3.93 -11.22 11.63
C SER A 151 -2.50 -10.67 11.74
N SER A 152 -1.54 -11.26 11.01
CA SER A 152 -0.16 -10.74 11.02
C SER A 152 -0.08 -9.34 10.38
N VAL A 153 -0.95 -9.06 9.40
CA VAL A 153 -1.00 -7.78 8.68
C VAL A 153 -1.63 -6.69 9.53
N ASP A 154 -2.79 -6.93 10.15
CA ASP A 154 -3.46 -5.89 10.92
C ASP A 154 -2.61 -5.44 12.11
N ASN A 155 -1.96 -6.41 12.74
CA ASN A 155 -1.02 -6.16 13.82
C ASN A 155 0.19 -5.33 13.34
N ALA A 156 0.68 -5.52 12.11
CA ALA A 156 1.77 -4.73 11.57
C ALA A 156 1.40 -3.25 11.44
N TRP A 157 0.16 -2.96 11.05
CA TRP A 157 -0.32 -1.58 10.94
C TRP A 157 -0.55 -0.94 12.31
N LEU A 158 -1.11 -1.65 13.29
CA LEU A 158 -1.21 -1.13 14.65
C LEU A 158 0.17 -0.85 15.27
N VAL A 159 1.12 -1.78 15.13
CA VAL A 159 2.49 -1.60 15.62
C VAL A 159 3.17 -0.41 14.92
N THR A 160 2.91 -0.21 13.63
CA THR A 160 3.38 0.97 12.87
C THR A 160 2.87 2.27 13.49
N GLY A 161 1.56 2.37 13.73
CA GLY A 161 0.95 3.53 14.39
C GLY A 161 1.48 3.78 15.80
N LEU A 162 1.66 2.72 16.60
CA LEU A 162 2.22 2.80 17.95
C LEU A 162 3.67 3.31 17.95
N ARG A 163 4.52 2.84 17.02
CA ARG A 163 5.90 3.32 16.88
C ARG A 163 5.95 4.80 16.49
N ILE A 164 5.07 5.24 15.60
CA ILE A 164 4.92 6.66 15.21
C ILE A 164 4.48 7.50 16.42
N ALA A 165 3.47 7.05 17.16
CA ALA A 165 3.00 7.74 18.37
C ALA A 165 4.10 7.85 19.44
N ALA A 166 4.92 6.82 19.64
CA ALA A 166 6.03 6.82 20.61
C ALA A 166 7.20 7.73 20.21
N ASP A 167 7.43 7.94 18.91
CA ASP A 167 8.41 8.94 18.43
C ASP A 167 7.88 10.36 18.63
N ALA A 168 6.62 10.60 18.23
CA ALA A 168 5.99 11.92 18.26
C ALA A 168 5.63 12.43 19.67
N ALA A 169 5.26 11.53 20.59
CA ALA A 169 4.89 11.85 21.96
C ALA A 169 5.81 11.12 22.97
N PRO A 170 6.98 11.69 23.32
CA PRO A 170 7.95 11.07 24.23
C PRO A 170 7.36 10.63 25.59
N THR A 171 6.33 11.31 26.08
CA THR A 171 5.62 10.97 27.33
C THR A 171 4.90 9.62 27.28
N LEU A 172 4.54 9.14 26.08
CA LEU A 172 3.88 7.84 25.88
C LEU A 172 4.87 6.70 25.61
N ARG A 173 6.14 7.01 25.34
CA ARG A 173 7.15 6.02 24.92
C ARG A 173 7.29 4.84 25.88
N ALA A 174 7.29 5.08 27.18
CA ALA A 174 7.41 4.00 28.16
C ALA A 174 6.17 3.08 28.20
N ARG A 175 4.96 3.65 28.02
CA ARG A 175 3.72 2.88 27.96
C ARG A 175 3.67 2.02 26.70
N ILE A 176 3.88 2.65 25.54
CA ILE A 176 3.91 1.97 24.25
C ILE A 176 5.03 0.92 24.21
N GLY A 177 6.20 1.23 24.78
CA GLY A 177 7.30 0.27 24.88
C GLY A 177 6.92 -1.00 25.64
N ARG A 178 6.13 -0.90 26.72
CA ARG A 178 5.62 -2.10 27.43
C ARG A 178 4.61 -2.89 26.61
N ILE A 179 3.76 -2.21 25.85
CA ILE A 179 2.80 -2.86 24.95
C ILE A 179 3.56 -3.66 23.88
N LEU A 180 4.54 -3.02 23.22
CA LEU A 180 5.30 -3.61 22.12
C LEU A 180 6.32 -4.67 22.58
N ALA A 181 6.76 -4.65 23.84
CA ALA A 181 7.74 -5.60 24.36
C ALA A 181 7.23 -7.06 24.38
N THR A 182 5.93 -7.28 24.25
CA THR A 182 5.34 -8.62 24.23
C THR A 182 5.03 -9.12 22.81
N ALA A 183 5.16 -8.28 21.79
CA ALA A 183 4.89 -8.68 20.41
C ALA A 183 6.10 -9.46 19.85
N ASP A 184 5.88 -10.72 19.48
CA ASP A 184 6.91 -11.60 18.93
C ASP A 184 6.47 -12.16 17.57
N TRP A 185 7.01 -11.59 16.49
CA TRP A 185 6.63 -11.97 15.12
C TRP A 185 6.98 -13.41 14.77
N SER A 186 7.86 -14.07 15.53
CA SER A 186 8.17 -15.48 15.33
C SER A 186 6.94 -16.37 15.51
N TYR A 187 5.91 -15.92 16.23
CA TYR A 187 4.64 -16.62 16.38
C TYR A 187 3.92 -16.84 15.05
N PHE A 188 4.06 -15.91 14.09
CA PHE A 188 3.48 -16.04 12.76
C PHE A 188 4.44 -16.71 11.76
N TYR A 189 5.67 -17.02 12.15
CA TYR A 189 6.73 -17.38 11.23
C TYR A 189 6.83 -18.88 11.00
N THR A 190 6.92 -19.29 9.74
CA THR A 190 7.34 -20.65 9.38
C THR A 190 8.81 -20.61 8.95
N PRO A 191 9.74 -21.24 9.69
CA PRO A 191 11.16 -21.27 9.34
C PRO A 191 11.43 -21.82 7.94
N TYR A 192 12.53 -21.38 7.33
CA TYR A 192 12.98 -21.92 6.06
C TYR A 192 13.57 -23.32 6.24
N ASP A 193 13.11 -24.27 5.43
CA ASP A 193 13.67 -25.60 5.31
C ASP A 193 14.16 -25.83 3.86
N PRO A 194 15.48 -25.93 3.62
CA PRO A 194 15.99 -26.19 2.28
C PRO A 194 15.63 -27.60 1.75
N ALA A 195 15.27 -28.55 2.62
CA ALA A 195 14.84 -29.88 2.21
C ALA A 195 13.37 -29.90 1.74
N ASP A 196 12.54 -29.00 2.26
CA ASP A 196 11.14 -28.81 1.88
C ASP A 196 10.77 -27.31 1.93
N PRO A 197 11.15 -26.54 0.89
CA PRO A 197 10.89 -25.10 0.85
C PRO A 197 9.41 -24.76 0.65
N VAL A 198 8.54 -25.75 0.43
CA VAL A 198 7.08 -25.56 0.34
C VAL A 198 6.47 -25.60 1.74
N ALA A 199 6.82 -26.61 2.55
CA ALA A 199 6.34 -26.71 3.93
C ALA A 199 7.07 -25.72 4.87
N GLY A 200 8.35 -25.48 4.62
CA GLY A 200 9.20 -24.51 5.33
C GLY A 200 9.66 -23.38 4.42
N PRO A 201 8.79 -22.42 4.04
CA PRO A 201 9.14 -21.40 3.06
C PRO A 201 9.99 -20.26 3.62
N GLY A 202 10.18 -20.14 4.94
CA GLY A 202 10.85 -18.97 5.52
C GLY A 202 9.99 -17.70 5.44
N GLN A 203 8.68 -17.84 5.63
CA GLN A 203 7.69 -16.78 5.41
C GLN A 203 6.71 -16.65 6.60
N LEU A 204 6.07 -15.48 6.69
CA LEU A 204 5.00 -15.24 7.66
C LEU A 204 3.70 -15.90 7.18
N ARG A 205 2.94 -16.44 8.11
CA ARG A 205 1.55 -16.90 7.90
C ARG A 205 0.60 -15.70 7.80
N GLY A 206 -0.56 -15.92 7.19
CA GLY A 206 -1.70 -15.01 7.22
C GLY A 206 -2.04 -14.57 8.64
N GLY A 207 -2.07 -15.55 9.54
CA GLY A 207 -2.34 -15.34 10.96
C GLY A 207 -2.65 -16.65 11.66
N VAL A 208 -3.29 -16.56 12.83
CA VAL A 208 -3.65 -17.70 13.67
C VAL A 208 -5.07 -17.56 14.21
N TRP A 209 -5.85 -18.64 14.18
CA TRP A 209 -7.17 -18.69 14.80
C TRP A 209 -7.06 -18.88 16.31
N THR A 210 -7.70 -18.03 17.12
CA THR A 210 -7.47 -18.01 18.57
C THR A 210 -8.14 -19.15 19.33
N ASP A 211 -9.13 -19.80 18.74
CA ASP A 211 -9.88 -20.93 19.33
C ASP A 211 -9.17 -22.28 19.12
N THR A 212 -8.49 -22.47 17.99
CA THR A 212 -7.76 -23.71 17.67
C THR A 212 -6.24 -23.57 17.76
N GLU A 213 -5.72 -22.34 17.85
CA GLU A 213 -4.29 -22.01 17.72
C GLU A 213 -3.68 -22.47 16.38
N GLU A 214 -4.51 -22.79 15.39
CA GLU A 214 -4.06 -23.23 14.08
C GLU A 214 -3.68 -22.03 13.19
N PRO A 215 -2.50 -22.03 12.56
CA PRO A 215 -2.13 -21.01 11.61
C PRO A 215 -2.94 -21.15 10.32
N THR A 216 -3.06 -20.06 9.56
CA THR A 216 -3.63 -20.11 8.21
C THR A 216 -2.86 -21.08 7.31
N PRO A 217 -3.54 -21.74 6.35
CA PRO A 217 -2.87 -22.66 5.43
C PRO A 217 -1.89 -21.95 4.47
N HIS A 218 -2.10 -20.64 4.24
CA HIS A 218 -1.27 -19.83 3.35
C HIS A 218 -0.19 -19.02 4.09
N HIS A 219 0.78 -18.55 3.31
CA HIS A 219 1.84 -17.64 3.71
C HIS A 219 1.80 -16.35 2.90
N TYR A 220 2.26 -15.25 3.49
CA TYR A 220 2.56 -14.03 2.77
C TYR A 220 3.92 -14.14 2.08
N GLY A 221 3.90 -14.71 0.89
CA GLY A 221 5.09 -14.95 0.08
C GLY A 221 5.39 -13.86 -0.95
N ALA A 222 4.40 -13.16 -1.48
CA ALA A 222 4.62 -12.10 -2.46
C ALA A 222 5.39 -10.92 -1.81
N LEU A 223 6.48 -10.47 -2.44
CA LEU A 223 7.31 -9.41 -1.89
C LEU A 223 6.66 -8.03 -2.02
N ASN A 224 6.14 -7.70 -3.20
CA ASN A 224 5.57 -6.39 -3.47
C ASN A 224 4.10 -6.34 -3.02
N THR A 225 3.85 -6.65 -1.76
CA THR A 225 2.53 -6.52 -1.14
C THR A 225 2.67 -5.86 0.22
N GLU A 226 1.59 -5.33 0.78
CA GLU A 226 1.57 -4.61 2.03
C GLU A 226 1.97 -5.45 3.27
N PRO A 227 1.78 -6.79 3.33
CA PRO A 227 2.20 -7.61 4.47
C PRO A 227 3.71 -7.56 4.71
N ARG A 228 4.52 -7.11 3.73
CA ARG A 228 5.96 -6.90 3.92
C ARG A 228 6.28 -5.93 5.06
N MET A 229 5.31 -5.11 5.49
CA MET A 229 5.49 -4.30 6.70
C MET A 229 5.69 -5.18 7.95
N ALA A 230 4.97 -6.30 8.09
CA ALA A 230 5.17 -7.28 9.16
C ALA A 230 6.59 -7.87 9.11
N SER A 231 7.05 -8.26 7.91
CA SER A 231 8.41 -8.72 7.65
C SER A 231 9.46 -7.72 8.13
N TYR A 232 9.30 -6.44 7.77
CA TYR A 232 10.23 -5.39 8.20
C TYR A 232 10.21 -5.17 9.71
N LEU A 233 9.04 -5.18 10.34
CA LEU A 233 8.92 -5.03 11.79
C LEU A 233 9.63 -6.17 12.53
N GLY A 234 9.40 -7.42 12.13
CA GLY A 234 10.00 -8.59 12.75
C GLY A 234 11.51 -8.71 12.51
N ILE A 235 12.00 -8.36 11.31
CA ILE A 235 13.45 -8.25 11.06
C ILE A 235 14.04 -7.10 11.90
N ALA A 236 13.33 -5.98 12.01
CA ALA A 236 13.83 -4.82 12.72
C ALA A 236 13.93 -5.04 14.23
N ASP A 237 12.99 -5.72 14.89
CA ASP A 237 13.12 -6.05 16.32
C ASP A 237 13.97 -7.30 16.58
N GLY A 238 14.14 -8.16 15.57
CA GLY A 238 15.02 -9.33 15.60
C GLY A 238 14.30 -10.63 15.95
N SER A 239 12.98 -10.63 15.97
CA SER A 239 12.15 -11.85 16.08
C SER A 239 12.15 -12.68 14.79
N LEU A 240 12.43 -12.07 13.63
CA LEU A 240 12.61 -12.78 12.36
C LEU A 240 14.07 -12.74 11.89
N PRO A 241 14.55 -13.82 11.24
CA PRO A 241 15.88 -13.82 10.64
C PRO A 241 15.92 -12.89 9.41
N GLY A 242 17.09 -12.29 9.13
CA GLY A 242 17.23 -11.30 8.06
C GLY A 242 17.05 -11.87 6.65
N ASP A 243 17.31 -13.17 6.47
CA ASP A 243 17.14 -13.89 5.21
C ASP A 243 15.66 -14.15 4.85
N HIS A 244 14.72 -13.98 5.78
CA HIS A 244 13.28 -13.93 5.50
C HIS A 244 12.95 -13.04 4.29
N TYR A 245 13.61 -11.88 4.16
CA TYR A 245 13.42 -10.96 3.03
C TYR A 245 13.80 -11.57 1.66
N TRP A 246 14.77 -12.50 1.64
CA TRP A 246 15.20 -13.19 0.42
C TRP A 246 14.31 -14.39 0.09
N HIS A 247 13.52 -14.88 1.05
CA HIS A 247 12.51 -15.92 0.84
C HIS A 247 11.16 -15.39 0.31
N LEU A 248 10.97 -14.08 0.29
CA LEU A 248 9.84 -13.45 -0.38
C LEU A 248 10.01 -13.45 -1.91
N LEU A 249 8.91 -13.64 -2.63
CA LEU A 249 8.83 -13.87 -4.06
C LEU A 249 8.67 -12.56 -4.83
N ARG A 250 9.57 -12.29 -5.78
CA ARG A 250 9.43 -11.14 -6.72
C ARG A 250 8.40 -11.45 -7.82
N THR A 251 8.31 -12.72 -8.20
CA THR A 251 7.20 -13.36 -8.92
C THR A 251 7.08 -14.79 -8.37
N MET A 252 6.05 -15.53 -8.77
CA MET A 252 6.07 -16.98 -8.52
C MET A 252 7.27 -17.58 -9.26
N LEU A 253 7.73 -18.75 -8.83
CA LEU A 253 8.74 -19.50 -9.57
C LEU A 253 8.23 -19.75 -11.01
N PRO A 254 9.09 -19.75 -12.04
CA PRO A 254 8.66 -19.80 -13.43
C PRO A 254 7.90 -21.09 -13.80
N GLU A 255 8.06 -22.16 -13.02
CA GLU A 255 7.31 -23.40 -13.15
C GLU A 255 5.89 -23.37 -12.55
N HIS A 256 5.58 -22.36 -11.72
CA HIS A 256 4.26 -22.20 -11.12
C HIS A 256 3.36 -21.34 -12.00
N GLU A 257 2.10 -21.75 -12.06
CA GLU A 257 1.03 -20.99 -12.70
C GLU A 257 0.88 -19.62 -12.05
N GLN A 258 0.78 -18.60 -12.89
CA GLN A 258 0.73 -17.19 -12.53
C GLN A 258 0.29 -16.37 -13.75
N GLU A 259 -0.12 -15.12 -13.55
CA GLU A 259 -0.72 -14.26 -14.58
C GLU A 259 0.10 -14.12 -15.87
N GLN A 260 1.43 -14.01 -15.74
CA GLN A 260 2.35 -13.92 -16.87
C GLN A 260 3.53 -14.86 -16.71
N SER A 261 4.02 -15.40 -17.81
CA SER A 261 5.32 -16.07 -17.84
C SER A 261 6.41 -15.09 -17.39
N PRO A 262 7.04 -15.27 -16.21
CA PRO A 262 7.91 -14.26 -15.66
C PRO A 262 9.23 -14.20 -16.43
N GLY A 263 9.66 -12.99 -16.78
CA GLY A 263 11.04 -12.75 -17.19
C GLY A 263 11.96 -12.74 -15.97
N GLY A 264 13.26 -13.01 -16.14
CA GLY A 264 14.23 -12.91 -15.04
C GLY A 264 15.25 -14.05 -15.02
N GLY A 265 15.81 -14.29 -13.84
CA GLY A 265 16.81 -15.33 -13.63
C GLY A 265 17.15 -15.53 -12.15
N TYR A 266 17.80 -16.64 -11.84
CA TYR A 266 18.31 -16.91 -10.49
C TYR A 266 19.53 -16.05 -10.18
N VAL A 267 19.56 -15.52 -8.97
CA VAL A 267 20.71 -14.83 -8.37
C VAL A 267 20.99 -15.40 -6.98
N THR A 268 22.20 -15.22 -6.48
CA THR A 268 22.53 -15.53 -5.08
C THR A 268 22.78 -14.24 -4.32
N VAL A 269 22.02 -14.01 -3.26
CA VAL A 269 22.16 -12.84 -2.38
C VAL A 269 22.24 -13.34 -0.94
N ASP A 270 23.29 -12.93 -0.23
CA ASP A 270 23.52 -13.33 1.17
C ASP A 270 23.46 -14.86 1.39
N GLY A 271 23.88 -15.65 0.40
CA GLY A 271 23.85 -17.12 0.46
C GLY A 271 22.50 -17.76 0.09
N VAL A 272 21.45 -16.97 -0.12
CA VAL A 272 20.13 -17.44 -0.55
C VAL A 272 20.02 -17.41 -2.08
N ARG A 273 19.54 -18.49 -2.68
CA ARG A 273 19.20 -18.55 -4.11
C ARG A 273 17.82 -17.92 -4.32
N VAL A 274 17.77 -16.79 -5.01
CA VAL A 274 16.55 -16.00 -5.22
C VAL A 274 16.16 -16.05 -6.70
N TRP A 275 14.90 -16.36 -6.99
CA TRP A 275 14.32 -16.11 -8.31
C TRP A 275 14.02 -14.62 -8.46
N ASN A 276 14.79 -13.92 -9.28
CA ASN A 276 14.64 -12.48 -9.50
C ASN A 276 13.75 -12.22 -10.71
N GLY A 277 12.46 -12.53 -10.56
CA GLY A 277 11.45 -12.40 -11.62
C GLY A 277 10.89 -10.99 -11.80
N HIS A 278 10.30 -10.74 -12.97
CA HIS A 278 9.49 -9.55 -13.28
C HIS A 278 8.42 -9.86 -14.34
N TYR A 279 7.38 -9.04 -14.38
CA TYR A 279 6.39 -8.98 -15.45
C TYR A 279 6.67 -7.82 -16.39
N THR A 280 6.06 -7.82 -17.58
CA THR A 280 6.23 -6.76 -18.57
C THR A 280 4.89 -6.18 -18.99
N HIS A 281 4.56 -5.00 -18.45
CA HIS A 281 3.35 -4.28 -18.82
C HIS A 281 3.68 -3.16 -19.82
N ARG A 282 3.18 -3.27 -21.05
CA ARG A 282 3.44 -2.31 -22.15
C ARG A 282 4.92 -1.96 -22.33
N GLY A 283 5.78 -2.98 -22.30
CA GLY A 283 7.24 -2.84 -22.42
C GLY A 283 7.95 -2.35 -21.15
N ARG A 284 7.23 -2.10 -20.05
CA ARG A 284 7.83 -1.75 -18.75
C ARG A 284 7.93 -2.98 -17.88
N LYS A 285 9.15 -3.29 -17.44
CA LYS A 285 9.39 -4.35 -16.47
C LYS A 285 9.02 -3.92 -15.07
N VAL A 286 8.31 -4.75 -14.32
CA VAL A 286 7.83 -4.43 -12.97
C VAL A 286 7.79 -5.69 -12.11
N VAL A 287 7.99 -5.53 -10.81
CA VAL A 287 7.71 -6.60 -9.84
C VAL A 287 6.20 -6.55 -9.52
N PRO A 288 5.40 -7.58 -9.88
CA PRO A 288 3.97 -7.61 -9.63
C PRO A 288 3.63 -7.67 -8.14
N THR A 289 2.40 -7.31 -7.78
CA THR A 289 1.81 -7.52 -6.45
C THR A 289 1.06 -8.87 -6.45
N TRP A 290 0.26 -9.22 -5.43
CA TRP A 290 -0.54 -10.45 -5.49
C TRP A 290 -1.70 -10.31 -6.45
N GLY A 291 -2.53 -9.27 -6.30
CA GLY A 291 -3.73 -9.08 -7.12
C GLY A 291 -3.68 -7.91 -8.09
N GLY A 292 -2.62 -7.11 -8.11
CA GLY A 292 -2.51 -5.99 -9.04
C GLY A 292 -3.00 -4.65 -8.46
N SER A 293 -3.26 -4.56 -7.16
CA SER A 293 -3.74 -3.34 -6.51
C SER A 293 -2.63 -2.32 -6.25
N MET A 294 -2.97 -1.03 -6.23
CA MET A 294 -2.05 0.04 -5.83
C MET A 294 -1.73 0.03 -4.34
N PHE A 295 -2.67 -0.39 -3.49
CA PHE A 295 -2.49 -0.49 -2.03
C PHE A 295 -1.33 -1.43 -1.67
N GLU A 296 -1.33 -2.62 -2.26
CA GLU A 296 -0.34 -3.67 -2.04
C GLU A 296 1.09 -3.14 -2.24
N ALA A 297 1.30 -2.40 -3.33
CA ALA A 297 2.62 -1.85 -3.66
C ALA A 297 2.97 -0.61 -2.82
N LEU A 298 2.00 0.25 -2.50
CA LEU A 298 2.30 1.66 -2.14
C LEU A 298 1.97 2.06 -0.70
N MET A 299 1.32 1.23 0.11
CA MET A 299 1.09 1.57 1.52
C MET A 299 2.38 1.61 2.35
N VAL A 300 3.24 0.59 2.20
CA VAL A 300 4.50 0.48 2.95
C VAL A 300 5.46 1.66 2.74
N PRO A 301 5.70 2.18 1.51
CA PRO A 301 6.63 3.28 1.29
C PRO A 301 6.19 4.61 1.91
N LEU A 302 4.96 4.73 2.41
CA LEU A 302 4.53 5.87 3.22
C LEU A 302 5.35 5.96 4.53
N PHE A 303 5.74 4.82 5.09
CA PHE A 303 6.39 4.72 6.40
C PHE A 303 7.85 4.27 6.30
N VAL A 304 8.16 3.37 5.37
CA VAL A 304 9.52 2.89 5.14
C VAL A 304 10.10 3.59 3.91
N PRO A 305 11.27 4.23 3.98
CA PRO A 305 11.85 4.97 2.85
C PRO A 305 12.46 4.03 1.77
N GLU A 306 11.67 3.09 1.24
CA GLU A 306 12.10 2.12 0.24
C GLU A 306 12.67 2.78 -1.03
N PRO A 307 12.05 3.84 -1.61
CA PRO A 307 12.61 4.53 -2.78
C PRO A 307 13.94 5.22 -2.50
N GLU A 308 14.17 5.71 -1.28
CA GLU A 308 15.44 6.35 -0.91
C GLU A 308 16.55 5.32 -0.70
N TRP A 309 16.24 4.20 -0.04
CA TRP A 309 17.22 3.17 0.27
C TRP A 309 17.49 2.22 -0.89
N SER A 310 16.54 2.10 -1.81
CA SER A 310 16.62 1.22 -2.98
C SER A 310 16.10 1.91 -4.25
N PRO A 311 16.74 3.00 -4.70
CA PRO A 311 16.21 3.84 -5.79
C PRO A 311 16.14 3.12 -7.13
N ARG A 312 17.02 2.15 -7.38
CA ARG A 312 17.07 1.38 -8.63
C ARG A 312 16.22 0.11 -8.62
N ALA A 313 15.69 -0.30 -7.46
CA ALA A 313 14.78 -1.44 -7.35
C ALA A 313 13.41 -0.94 -6.89
N TRP A 314 13.18 -0.80 -5.58
CA TRP A 314 11.89 -0.30 -5.06
C TRP A 314 11.45 1.05 -5.63
N GLY A 315 12.36 2.03 -5.71
CA GLY A 315 12.02 3.34 -6.28
C GLY A 315 11.58 3.24 -7.75
N LEU A 316 12.26 2.40 -8.53
CA LEU A 316 11.95 2.19 -9.94
C LEU A 316 10.68 1.36 -10.14
N THR A 317 10.47 0.30 -9.34
CA THR A 317 9.25 -0.53 -9.44
C THR A 317 8.03 0.29 -9.07
N HIS A 318 8.05 1.07 -7.98
CA HIS A 318 6.90 1.90 -7.56
C HIS A 318 6.54 2.92 -8.63
N HIS A 319 7.54 3.57 -9.24
CA HIS A 319 7.29 4.48 -10.36
C HIS A 319 6.66 3.76 -11.56
N ARG A 320 7.20 2.62 -11.98
CA ARG A 320 6.68 1.87 -13.13
C ARG A 320 5.30 1.27 -12.86
N TYR A 321 5.04 0.84 -11.63
CA TYR A 321 3.76 0.31 -11.18
C TYR A 321 2.65 1.37 -11.29
N VAL A 322 2.90 2.58 -10.78
CA VAL A 322 1.98 3.73 -10.95
C VAL A 322 1.75 4.06 -12.43
N ARG A 323 2.80 4.02 -13.25
CA ARG A 323 2.65 4.28 -14.70
C ARG A 323 1.83 3.21 -15.40
N ALA A 324 1.95 1.94 -15.01
CA ALA A 324 1.13 0.86 -15.55
C ALA A 324 -0.35 1.05 -15.19
N GLN A 325 -0.65 1.42 -13.95
CA GLN A 325 -2.00 1.73 -13.46
C GLN A 325 -2.66 2.88 -14.24
N ILE A 326 -1.91 3.98 -14.47
CA ILE A 326 -2.37 5.11 -15.30
C ILE A 326 -2.61 4.67 -16.74
N ASP A 327 -1.67 3.91 -17.32
CA ASP A 327 -1.78 3.44 -18.70
C ASP A 327 -3.02 2.55 -18.89
N HIS A 328 -3.31 1.67 -17.93
CA HIS A 328 -4.49 0.81 -17.95
C HIS A 328 -5.78 1.63 -17.99
N GLY A 329 -6.02 2.48 -16.98
CA GLY A 329 -7.26 3.25 -16.88
C GLY A 329 -7.47 4.25 -18.02
N LEU A 330 -6.40 4.86 -18.53
CA LEU A 330 -6.51 5.90 -19.57
C LEU A 330 -6.41 5.40 -21.01
N ARG A 331 -5.84 4.21 -21.26
CA ARG A 331 -5.60 3.73 -22.64
C ARG A 331 -6.06 2.32 -22.94
N GLU A 332 -6.17 1.43 -21.95
CA GLU A 332 -6.57 0.04 -22.18
C GLU A 332 -8.04 -0.13 -21.88
N ALA A 333 -8.46 0.28 -20.68
CA ALA A 333 -9.86 0.29 -20.28
C ALA A 333 -10.61 1.54 -20.77
N GLU A 334 -9.88 2.60 -21.16
CA GLU A 334 -10.41 3.89 -21.64
C GLU A 334 -11.48 4.51 -20.73
N TYR A 335 -11.38 4.31 -19.42
CA TYR A 335 -12.28 4.92 -18.43
C TYR A 335 -12.23 6.44 -18.42
N GLY A 336 -11.09 7.02 -18.83
CA GLY A 336 -10.77 8.43 -18.62
C GLY A 336 -10.28 8.76 -17.21
N TYR A 337 -10.28 7.77 -16.31
CA TYR A 337 -9.82 7.86 -14.92
C TYR A 337 -8.99 6.63 -14.55
N TRP A 338 -8.31 6.69 -13.41
CA TRP A 338 -7.49 5.58 -12.89
C TRP A 338 -7.42 5.61 -11.37
N GLY A 339 -6.90 4.55 -10.77
CA GLY A 339 -6.72 4.41 -9.33
C GLY A 339 -7.43 3.16 -8.82
N PHE A 340 -6.78 2.00 -8.99
CA PHE A 340 -7.39 0.69 -8.72
C PHE A 340 -6.80 0.11 -7.43
N SER A 341 -7.66 -0.06 -6.44
CA SER A 341 -7.33 -0.61 -5.13
C SER A 341 -8.62 -1.10 -4.45
N PRO A 342 -8.56 -2.06 -3.50
CA PRO A 342 -9.72 -2.45 -2.72
C PRO A 342 -10.45 -1.25 -2.12
N SER A 343 -11.76 -1.26 -2.24
CA SER A 343 -12.67 -0.20 -1.78
C SER A 343 -14.11 -0.73 -1.77
N ASN A 344 -15.05 0.06 -1.26
CA ASN A 344 -16.47 -0.22 -1.45
C ASN A 344 -16.81 -0.29 -2.95
N VAL A 345 -17.72 -1.18 -3.29
CA VAL A 345 -18.46 -1.12 -4.56
C VAL A 345 -19.51 -0.01 -4.38
N PRO A 346 -19.54 1.05 -5.19
CA PRO A 346 -20.48 2.16 -5.01
C PRO A 346 -21.95 1.75 -5.04
N GLU A 347 -22.28 0.68 -5.77
CA GLU A 347 -23.61 0.06 -5.82
C GLU A 347 -23.93 -0.83 -4.61
N GLY A 348 -22.94 -1.16 -3.78
CA GLY A 348 -23.10 -1.93 -2.54
C GLY A 348 -22.16 -3.12 -2.44
N GLY A 349 -21.57 -3.30 -1.25
CA GLY A 349 -20.59 -4.34 -0.98
C GLY A 349 -19.15 -3.82 -1.03
N TYR A 350 -18.22 -4.76 -1.08
CA TYR A 350 -16.78 -4.49 -1.10
C TYR A 350 -16.11 -5.42 -2.10
N GLN A 351 -15.10 -4.92 -2.80
CA GLN A 351 -14.34 -5.71 -3.76
C GLN A 351 -12.89 -5.21 -3.82
N GLU A 352 -11.97 -6.14 -4.05
CA GLU A 352 -10.61 -5.85 -4.41
C GLU A 352 -10.51 -5.43 -5.88
N TYR A 353 -10.00 -4.22 -6.11
CA TYR A 353 -9.73 -3.71 -7.46
C TYR A 353 -8.23 -3.58 -7.71
N GLY A 354 -7.82 -3.80 -8.96
CA GLY A 354 -6.44 -3.72 -9.39
C GLY A 354 -6.31 -3.69 -10.91
N VAL A 355 -5.10 -3.91 -11.39
CA VAL A 355 -4.84 -4.24 -12.80
C VAL A 355 -4.35 -5.67 -12.82
N ASP A 356 -5.18 -6.56 -13.35
CA ASP A 356 -4.97 -8.00 -13.40
C ASP A 356 -3.56 -8.38 -13.88
N ALA A 357 -3.13 -7.83 -15.03
CA ALA A 357 -1.78 -7.96 -15.59
C ALA A 357 -0.61 -7.45 -14.70
N LEU A 358 -0.87 -6.91 -13.51
CA LEU A 358 0.12 -6.51 -12.51
C LEU A 358 0.06 -7.36 -11.24
N GLY A 359 -0.87 -8.31 -11.15
CA GLY A 359 -1.00 -9.29 -10.08
C GLY A 359 -0.34 -10.63 -10.44
N MET A 360 0.16 -11.36 -9.46
CA MET A 360 0.74 -12.69 -9.62
C MET A 360 -0.33 -13.79 -9.76
N ALA A 361 -1.50 -13.60 -9.15
CA ALA A 361 -2.62 -14.54 -9.25
C ALA A 361 -3.25 -14.45 -10.65
N VAL A 362 -3.56 -15.60 -11.25
CA VAL A 362 -4.16 -15.73 -12.60
C VAL A 362 -5.51 -15.03 -12.72
N ASP A 363 -6.32 -15.09 -11.66
CA ASP A 363 -7.55 -14.31 -11.57
C ASP A 363 -7.33 -13.25 -10.48
N GLY A 364 -6.41 -12.34 -10.77
CA GLY A 364 -6.08 -11.22 -9.90
C GLY A 364 -7.26 -10.26 -9.73
N TYR A 365 -6.97 -9.04 -9.30
CA TYR A 365 -7.99 -8.02 -9.13
C TYR A 365 -8.23 -7.30 -10.46
N ALA A 366 -9.45 -7.39 -10.95
CA ALA A 366 -9.90 -6.61 -12.10
C ALA A 366 -10.10 -5.14 -11.71
N SER A 367 -10.06 -4.26 -12.71
CA SER A 367 -10.30 -2.82 -12.55
C SER A 367 -11.81 -2.46 -12.54
N ASN A 368 -12.67 -3.47 -12.70
CA ASN A 368 -14.11 -3.35 -12.75
C ASN A 368 -14.86 -4.43 -11.97
N THR A 369 -16.12 -4.15 -11.67
CA THR A 369 -17.02 -5.07 -10.95
C THR A 369 -17.35 -6.32 -11.77
N ASP A 370 -17.33 -6.22 -13.10
CA ASP A 370 -17.65 -7.35 -13.99
C ASP A 370 -16.49 -8.33 -14.20
N ARG A 371 -15.34 -8.09 -13.54
CA ARG A 371 -14.17 -8.98 -13.53
C ARG A 371 -13.62 -9.27 -14.93
N THR A 372 -13.24 -8.23 -15.65
CA THR A 372 -12.55 -8.37 -16.92
C THR A 372 -11.06 -8.68 -16.67
N HIS A 373 -10.66 -9.91 -16.97
CA HIS A 373 -9.30 -10.39 -16.83
C HIS A 373 -8.52 -10.33 -18.15
N THR A 374 -7.19 -10.32 -18.03
CA THR A 374 -6.25 -10.45 -19.14
C THR A 374 -5.75 -11.89 -19.25
N THR A 375 -5.07 -12.21 -20.33
CA THR A 375 -4.41 -13.51 -20.49
C THR A 375 -3.08 -13.29 -21.20
N ASP A 376 -2.00 -13.80 -20.61
CA ASP A 376 -0.66 -13.63 -21.18
C ASP A 376 -0.57 -14.22 -22.59
N GLY A 377 0.05 -13.47 -23.49
CA GLY A 377 0.18 -13.82 -24.91
C GLY A 377 -1.07 -13.58 -25.78
N GLU A 378 -2.24 -13.33 -25.19
CA GLU A 378 -3.46 -13.03 -25.94
C GLU A 378 -3.64 -11.52 -26.17
N PRO A 379 -4.42 -11.10 -27.19
CA PRO A 379 -4.80 -9.70 -27.35
C PRO A 379 -5.54 -9.19 -26.11
N LEU A 380 -5.24 -7.95 -25.69
CA LEU A 380 -5.97 -7.30 -24.61
C LEU A 380 -7.48 -7.25 -24.92
N PRO A 381 -8.36 -7.42 -23.91
CA PRO A 381 -9.78 -7.16 -24.08
C PRO A 381 -10.01 -5.76 -24.66
N ALA A 382 -10.98 -5.63 -25.56
CA ALA A 382 -11.35 -4.33 -26.10
C ALA A 382 -11.85 -3.41 -24.96
N PRO A 383 -11.68 -2.08 -25.05
CA PRO A 383 -12.17 -1.15 -24.02
C PRO A 383 -13.65 -1.38 -23.62
N SER A 384 -14.50 -1.79 -24.58
CA SER A 384 -15.91 -2.11 -24.36
C SER A 384 -16.17 -3.31 -23.43
N ALA A 385 -15.16 -4.14 -23.15
CA ALA A 385 -15.27 -5.27 -22.22
C ALA A 385 -15.15 -4.81 -20.76
N PHE A 386 -14.51 -3.67 -20.50
CA PHE A 386 -14.27 -3.12 -19.17
C PHE A 386 -15.49 -2.33 -18.67
N THR A 387 -16.65 -2.97 -18.53
CA THR A 387 -17.87 -2.33 -18.01
C THR A 387 -17.84 -2.23 -16.48
N ASN A 388 -18.54 -1.25 -15.88
CA ASN A 388 -18.57 -1.04 -14.41
C ASN A 388 -17.18 -0.82 -13.80
N GLY A 389 -16.37 0.02 -14.44
CA GLY A 389 -15.06 0.41 -13.93
C GLY A 389 -15.18 1.15 -12.60
N VAL A 390 -14.38 0.77 -11.61
CA VAL A 390 -14.37 1.41 -10.29
C VAL A 390 -12.99 1.98 -10.01
N VAL A 391 -12.95 3.26 -9.64
CA VAL A 391 -11.74 3.94 -9.22
C VAL A 391 -11.91 4.45 -7.79
N THR A 392 -10.82 4.41 -7.04
CA THR A 392 -10.80 4.91 -5.66
C THR A 392 -9.79 6.05 -5.49
N PRO A 393 -10.21 7.19 -4.90
CA PRO A 393 -9.33 8.35 -4.72
C PRO A 393 -8.04 8.06 -3.95
N HIS A 394 -8.03 7.18 -2.93
CA HIS A 394 -6.80 6.93 -2.15
C HIS A 394 -5.66 6.36 -2.99
N ALA A 395 -5.97 5.56 -4.01
CA ALA A 395 -4.97 5.06 -4.96
C ALA A 395 -4.25 6.21 -5.70
N SER A 396 -4.98 7.28 -6.05
CA SER A 396 -4.38 8.49 -6.63
C SER A 396 -3.52 9.25 -5.62
N PHE A 397 -3.92 9.31 -4.35
CA PHE A 397 -3.10 9.92 -3.30
C PHE A 397 -1.79 9.13 -3.07
N LEU A 398 -1.86 7.79 -3.03
CA LEU A 398 -0.68 6.91 -2.95
C LEU A 398 0.32 7.15 -4.09
N ALA A 399 -0.17 7.56 -5.25
CA ALA A 399 0.63 7.84 -6.44
C ALA A 399 1.33 9.20 -6.45
N LEU A 400 0.98 10.14 -5.54
CA LEU A 400 1.54 11.50 -5.50
C LEU A 400 3.08 11.55 -5.58
N PRO A 401 3.85 10.70 -4.87
CA PRO A 401 5.32 10.72 -4.96
C PRO A 401 5.88 10.37 -6.34
N TYR A 402 5.10 9.70 -7.18
CA TYR A 402 5.56 9.09 -8.44
C TYR A 402 4.95 9.73 -9.69
N ALA A 403 3.74 10.28 -9.57
CA ALA A 403 2.96 10.87 -10.65
C ALA A 403 2.10 12.04 -10.14
N GLY A 404 2.71 12.99 -9.42
CA GLY A 404 1.99 14.04 -8.70
C GLY A 404 1.06 14.91 -9.56
N ARG A 405 1.43 15.23 -10.80
CA ARG A 405 0.56 16.02 -11.70
C ARG A 405 -0.65 15.23 -12.15
N GLU A 406 -0.44 13.99 -12.54
CA GLU A 406 -1.47 13.06 -13.00
C GLU A 406 -2.43 12.71 -11.86
N ALA A 407 -1.91 12.48 -10.65
CA ALA A 407 -2.70 12.22 -9.45
C ALA A 407 -3.61 13.40 -9.11
N VAL A 408 -3.08 14.64 -9.05
CA VAL A 408 -3.90 15.83 -8.77
C VAL A 408 -4.91 16.10 -9.87
N ALA A 409 -4.54 15.90 -11.13
CA ALA A 409 -5.47 16.05 -12.25
C ALA A 409 -6.62 15.04 -12.18
N ASN A 410 -6.31 13.78 -11.85
CA ASN A 410 -7.30 12.72 -11.70
C ASN A 410 -8.26 13.02 -10.52
N LEU A 411 -7.73 13.36 -9.34
CA LEU A 411 -8.54 13.71 -8.16
C LEU A 411 -9.48 14.89 -8.43
N ARG A 412 -8.99 15.95 -9.09
CA ARG A 412 -9.83 17.09 -9.49
C ARG A 412 -10.87 16.72 -10.53
N ALA A 413 -10.59 15.75 -11.39
CA ALA A 413 -11.56 15.24 -12.35
C ALA A 413 -12.66 14.44 -11.64
N LEU A 414 -12.28 13.56 -10.69
CA LEU A 414 -13.26 12.81 -9.88
C LEU A 414 -14.18 13.73 -9.07
N GLU A 415 -13.63 14.78 -8.47
CA GLU A 415 -14.40 15.82 -7.78
C GLU A 415 -15.36 16.53 -8.74
N ARG A 416 -14.84 17.07 -9.86
CA ARG A 416 -15.62 17.87 -10.81
C ARG A 416 -16.72 17.06 -11.51
N ASP A 417 -16.40 15.85 -11.93
CA ASP A 417 -17.24 15.08 -12.85
C ASP A 417 -18.27 14.22 -12.11
N PHE A 418 -18.01 13.85 -10.84
CA PHE A 418 -18.89 12.97 -10.05
C PHE A 418 -19.31 13.53 -8.69
N GLY A 419 -18.71 14.63 -8.21
CA GLY A 419 -18.95 15.11 -6.84
C GLY A 419 -18.36 14.16 -5.79
N ALA A 420 -17.22 13.52 -6.09
CA ALA A 420 -16.60 12.53 -5.21
C ALA A 420 -15.97 13.12 -3.93
N TYR A 421 -15.97 14.45 -3.78
CA TYR A 421 -15.41 15.17 -2.64
C TYR A 421 -16.53 15.73 -1.75
N GLU A 422 -16.47 15.44 -0.47
CA GLU A 422 -17.35 16.01 0.55
C GLU A 422 -16.63 17.16 1.26
N ASP A 423 -17.15 18.38 1.08
CA ASP A 423 -16.57 19.58 1.67
C ASP A 423 -16.44 19.44 3.19
N GLY A 424 -15.21 19.57 3.69
CA GLY A 424 -14.92 19.44 5.11
C GLY A 424 -14.65 18.02 5.61
N LEU A 425 -14.87 16.97 4.81
CA LEU A 425 -14.59 15.57 5.16
C LEU A 425 -13.64 14.85 4.18
N GLY A 426 -13.45 15.36 2.97
CA GLY A 426 -12.52 14.80 2.00
C GLY A 426 -13.20 13.92 0.95
N PHE A 427 -12.39 13.13 0.24
CA PHE A 427 -12.91 12.24 -0.81
C PHE A 427 -13.67 11.06 -0.21
N ARG A 428 -14.81 10.72 -0.82
CA ARG A 428 -15.52 9.46 -0.57
C ARG A 428 -14.73 8.29 -1.14
N ASP A 429 -15.13 7.09 -0.72
CA ASP A 429 -14.32 5.89 -0.88
C ASP A 429 -14.01 5.50 -2.33
N SER A 430 -15.00 5.60 -3.22
CA SER A 430 -14.87 5.10 -4.59
C SER A 430 -15.93 5.68 -5.51
N VAL A 431 -15.69 5.57 -6.82
CA VAL A 431 -16.60 5.98 -7.90
C VAL A 431 -16.68 4.87 -8.94
N ASN A 432 -17.88 4.48 -9.33
CA ASN A 432 -18.12 3.67 -10.51
C ASN A 432 -18.21 4.64 -11.69
N VAL A 433 -17.14 4.71 -12.48
CA VAL A 433 -16.98 5.72 -13.53
C VAL A 433 -17.84 5.40 -14.76
N SER A 434 -18.40 4.18 -14.84
CA SER A 434 -19.37 3.82 -15.87
C SER A 434 -20.78 4.31 -15.53
N THR A 435 -21.18 4.23 -14.25
CA THR A 435 -22.54 4.60 -13.80
C THR A 435 -22.62 6.03 -13.24
N GLY A 436 -21.49 6.60 -12.83
CA GLY A 436 -21.39 7.87 -12.10
C GLY A 436 -21.74 7.75 -10.62
N ARG A 437 -21.96 6.54 -10.09
CA ARG A 437 -22.28 6.33 -8.67
C ARG A 437 -21.04 6.52 -7.81
N VAL A 438 -21.15 7.43 -6.84
CA VAL A 438 -20.14 7.63 -5.78
C VAL A 438 -20.54 6.81 -4.56
N SER A 439 -19.57 6.22 -3.85
CA SER A 439 -19.79 5.53 -2.58
C SER A 439 -20.47 6.45 -1.54
N ASP A 440 -21.31 5.88 -0.68
CA ASP A 440 -21.88 6.58 0.47
C ASP A 440 -20.96 6.55 1.70
N PHE A 441 -19.82 5.87 1.61
CA PHE A 441 -18.94 5.64 2.74
C PHE A 441 -17.61 6.39 2.61
N MET A 442 -16.96 6.56 3.76
CA MET A 442 -15.52 6.78 3.86
C MET A 442 -14.94 5.71 4.78
N LEU A 443 -13.90 5.01 4.35
CA LEU A 443 -13.24 3.96 5.13
C LEU A 443 -12.02 4.52 5.89
N ALA A 444 -11.85 4.14 7.16
CA ALA A 444 -10.76 4.63 8.00
C ALA A 444 -9.38 4.27 7.45
N LEU A 445 -9.22 3.07 6.88
CA LEU A 445 -8.00 2.64 6.21
C LEU A 445 -7.63 3.57 5.05
N ASP A 446 -8.59 3.83 4.16
CA ASP A 446 -8.36 4.60 2.94
C ASP A 446 -8.07 6.06 3.26
N GLN A 447 -8.85 6.67 4.16
CA GLN A 447 -8.59 8.02 4.65
C GLN A 447 -7.23 8.11 5.39
N GLY A 448 -6.87 7.09 6.18
CA GLY A 448 -5.59 6.98 6.87
C GLY A 448 -4.40 6.94 5.91
N MET A 449 -4.55 6.29 4.76
CA MET A 449 -3.55 6.29 3.69
C MET A 449 -3.47 7.63 2.95
N VAL A 450 -4.60 8.28 2.68
CA VAL A 450 -4.63 9.63 2.10
C VAL A 450 -3.87 10.61 2.99
N ILE A 451 -4.11 10.58 4.30
CA ILE A 451 -3.41 11.41 5.29
C ILE A 451 -1.91 11.15 5.27
N ALA A 452 -1.50 9.88 5.30
CA ALA A 452 -0.08 9.53 5.26
C ALA A 452 0.59 9.94 3.95
N ALA A 453 -0.06 9.74 2.80
CA ALA A 453 0.45 10.17 1.49
C ALA A 453 0.62 11.69 1.40
N LEU A 454 -0.39 12.45 1.84
CA LEU A 454 -0.35 13.91 1.90
C LEU A 454 0.74 14.41 2.86
N ALA A 455 0.89 13.79 4.03
CA ALA A 455 1.95 14.10 4.96
C ALA A 455 3.34 13.92 4.34
N GLN A 456 3.53 12.84 3.57
CA GLN A 456 4.78 12.58 2.88
C GLN A 456 5.07 13.57 1.74
N GLN A 457 4.05 14.16 1.11
CA GLN A 457 4.22 15.24 0.14
C GLN A 457 4.51 16.60 0.79
N LEU A 458 3.75 16.95 1.83
CA LEU A 458 3.82 18.25 2.49
C LEU A 458 5.03 18.38 3.41
N ARG A 459 5.43 17.29 4.07
CA ARG A 459 6.57 17.22 4.98
C ARG A 459 7.25 15.85 4.88
N PRO A 460 8.07 15.61 3.84
CA PRO A 460 8.72 14.32 3.61
C PRO A 460 9.44 13.77 4.84
N GLY A 461 9.16 12.50 5.16
CA GLY A 461 9.77 11.79 6.27
C GLY A 461 9.14 12.03 7.65
N LEU A 462 8.08 12.85 7.75
CA LEU A 462 7.37 13.12 8.99
C LEU A 462 6.98 11.84 9.73
N LEU A 463 6.37 10.88 9.03
CA LEU A 463 5.92 9.61 9.61
C LEU A 463 6.99 8.50 9.54
N GLN A 464 8.13 8.75 8.88
CA GLN A 464 9.17 7.75 8.66
C GLN A 464 10.26 7.73 9.74
N ARG A 465 10.31 8.76 10.61
CA ARG A 465 11.34 8.91 11.65
C ARG A 465 11.60 7.64 12.48
N PRO A 466 10.59 6.96 13.07
CA PRO A 466 10.84 5.74 13.84
C PRO A 466 11.45 4.60 13.00
N PHE A 467 11.17 4.58 11.69
CA PHE A 467 11.67 3.57 10.75
C PHE A 467 13.03 3.92 10.15
N ARG A 468 13.63 5.06 10.52
CA ARG A 468 14.98 5.48 10.10
C ARG A 468 16.04 5.25 11.16
N THR A 469 15.68 4.69 12.30
CA THR A 469 16.58 4.53 13.46
C THR A 469 16.57 3.09 13.98
N GLY A 470 17.40 2.81 14.99
CA GLY A 470 17.43 1.53 15.70
C GLY A 470 17.55 0.31 14.78
N GLY A 471 16.78 -0.73 15.10
CA GLY A 471 16.78 -1.99 14.38
C GLY A 471 16.33 -1.90 12.93
N PHE A 472 15.44 -0.96 12.57
CA PHE A 472 15.08 -0.73 11.16
C PHE A 472 16.29 -0.30 10.34
N ARG A 473 17.03 0.71 10.83
CA ARG A 473 18.23 1.20 10.14
C ARG A 473 19.34 0.15 10.10
N ALA A 474 19.51 -0.62 11.18
CA ALA A 474 20.61 -1.56 11.29
C ALA A 474 20.35 -2.90 10.57
N ARG A 475 19.09 -3.38 10.51
CA ARG A 475 18.73 -4.70 9.99
C ARG A 475 17.95 -4.67 8.68
N VAL A 476 17.04 -3.71 8.48
CA VAL A 476 16.19 -3.64 7.26
C VAL A 476 16.87 -2.85 6.15
N ARG A 477 17.41 -1.65 6.44
CA ARG A 477 18.06 -0.81 5.42
C ARG A 477 19.14 -1.52 4.59
N PRO A 478 20.03 -2.35 5.17
CA PRO A 478 21.02 -3.07 4.37
C PRO A 478 20.41 -4.04 3.36
N LEU A 479 19.28 -4.69 3.67
CA LEU A 479 18.58 -5.60 2.76
C LEU A 479 18.03 -4.82 1.56
N LEU A 480 17.33 -3.72 1.83
CA LEU A 480 16.79 -2.84 0.78
C LEU A 480 17.89 -2.23 -0.10
N ALA A 481 19.03 -1.86 0.50
CA ALA A 481 20.17 -1.33 -0.25
C ALA A 481 20.85 -2.36 -1.17
N LYS A 482 20.80 -3.66 -0.81
CA LYS A 482 21.31 -4.77 -1.63
C LYS A 482 20.36 -5.17 -2.75
N GLU A 483 19.05 -4.94 -2.58
CA GLU A 483 18.01 -5.33 -3.54
C GLU A 483 18.31 -4.86 -4.97
N ARG A 484 18.16 -5.76 -5.95
CA ARG A 484 18.32 -5.47 -7.37
C ARG A 484 17.27 -6.27 -8.15
N PHE A 485 16.08 -5.69 -8.32
CA PHE A 485 15.07 -6.27 -9.20
C PHE A 485 15.57 -6.37 -10.65
N SER A 486 15.07 -7.36 -11.38
CA SER A 486 15.45 -7.63 -12.78
C SER A 486 14.76 -6.68 -13.80
N ILE A 487 14.59 -5.40 -13.43
CA ILE A 487 13.77 -4.41 -14.14
C ILE A 487 14.59 -3.24 -14.70
#